data_AF-A0A9P6R7S5-F1
#
_entry.id   AF-A0A9P6R7S5-F1
#
_cell.length_a   1.000
_cell.length_b   1.000
_cell.length_c   1.000
_cell.angle_alpha   90.00
_cell.angle_beta   90.00
_cell.angle_gamma   90.00
#
_symmetry.space_group_name_H-M   'P 1'
#
loop_
_entity.id
_entity.type
_entity.pdbx_description
1 polymer ?
#
loop_
_entity_poly.entity_id
_entity_poly.type
_entity_poly.pdbx_seq_one_letter_code
_entity_poly.pdbx_strand_id
1 'polypeptide(L)' 'MRIICIPIVITLALSLVQANATVDKLPRGVAPSRAKVYRPNTKGEWACLDGSKTIPFTAVNDDYCDCPDGSDEP' A
#
# COMPACT_ATOMS: atom_id res chain seq x y z
N MET A 1 -21.89 21.61 -42.25
CA MET A 1 -21.47 22.66 -41.29
C MET A 1 -22.71 23.26 -40.64
N ARG A 2 -22.99 22.90 -39.39
CA ARG A 2 -23.64 23.71 -38.35
C ARG A 2 -23.92 22.83 -37.13
N ILE A 3 -23.16 23.12 -36.07
CA ILE A 3 -23.33 22.64 -34.71
C ILE A 3 -24.74 23.04 -34.26
N ILE A 4 -25.56 22.07 -33.85
CA ILE A 4 -26.85 22.33 -33.20
C ILE A 4 -26.71 21.91 -31.73
N CYS A 5 -26.89 22.89 -30.85
CA CYS A 5 -27.02 22.74 -29.42
C CYS A 5 -28.22 21.84 -29.09
N ILE A 6 -27.97 20.59 -28.70
CA ILE A 6 -28.97 19.67 -28.14
C ILE A 6 -28.73 19.62 -26.61
N PRO A 7 -29.78 19.66 -25.77
CA PRO A 7 -29.72 20.20 -24.41
C PRO A 7 -28.90 19.34 -23.45
N ILE A 8 -28.23 20.01 -22.51
CA ILE A 8 -27.38 19.45 -21.44
C ILE A 8 -28.27 18.79 -20.37
N VAL A 9 -29.16 17.88 -20.74
CA VAL A 9 -30.01 17.16 -19.78
C VAL A 9 -30.45 15.86 -20.44
N ILE A 10 -29.62 14.81 -20.40
CA ILE A 10 -29.99 13.36 -20.46
C ILE A 10 -28.67 12.59 -20.30
N THR A 11 -28.30 12.41 -19.03
CA THR A 11 -27.83 11.16 -18.44
C THR A 11 -26.97 10.22 -19.30
N LEU A 12 -25.66 10.49 -19.35
CA LEU A 12 -24.65 9.44 -19.55
C LEU A 12 -23.55 9.55 -18.50
N ALA A 13 -23.92 9.87 -17.25
CA ALA A 13 -23.02 9.78 -16.11
C ALA A 13 -22.99 8.33 -15.61
N LEU A 14 -22.45 7.41 -16.42
CA LEU A 14 -21.71 6.29 -15.84
C LEU A 14 -20.40 6.90 -15.34
N SER A 15 -20.44 7.47 -14.14
CA SER A 15 -19.23 7.73 -13.39
C SER A 15 -18.57 6.37 -13.19
N LEU A 16 -17.55 6.07 -13.98
CA LEU A 16 -16.67 4.94 -13.73
C LEU A 16 -16.14 5.11 -12.30
N VAL A 17 -16.64 4.29 -11.38
CA VAL A 17 -16.03 4.15 -10.06
C VAL A 17 -14.64 3.59 -10.31
N GLN A 18 -13.63 4.45 -10.36
CA GLN A 18 -12.24 4.01 -10.37
C GLN A 18 -11.96 3.39 -9.01
N ALA A 19 -12.03 2.06 -8.95
CA ALA A 19 -11.45 1.30 -7.87
C ALA A 19 -9.93 1.46 -7.95
N ASN A 20 -9.39 2.50 -7.30
CA ASN A 20 -7.98 2.58 -7.00
C ASN A 20 -7.66 1.44 -6.03
N ALA A 21 -7.32 0.27 -6.57
CA ALA A 21 -6.61 -0.73 -5.79
C ALA A 21 -5.26 -0.11 -5.43
N THR A 22 -5.14 0.43 -4.23
CA THR A 22 -3.82 0.70 -3.64
C THR A 22 -3.17 -0.66 -3.48
N VAL A 23 -2.39 -1.08 -4.47
CA VAL A 23 -1.47 -2.19 -4.30
C VAL A 23 -0.49 -1.69 -3.25
N ASP A 24 -0.68 -2.11 -2.01
CA ASP A 24 0.28 -1.85 -0.93
C ASP A 24 1.64 -2.28 -1.46
N LYS A 25 2.49 -1.30 -1.80
CA LYS A 25 3.78 -1.60 -2.39
C LYS A 25 4.60 -2.31 -1.32
N LEU A 26 4.85 -3.59 -1.57
CA LEU A 26 5.58 -4.42 -0.63
C LEU A 26 7.04 -3.96 -0.51
N PRO A 27 7.69 -4.08 0.66
CA PRO A 27 9.12 -3.86 0.79
C PRO A 27 9.89 -4.72 -0.22
N ARG A 28 11.07 -4.24 -0.66
CA ARG A 28 11.95 -5.06 -1.51
C ARG A 28 12.35 -6.32 -0.74
N GLY A 29 12.70 -7.40 -1.45
CA GLY A 29 13.07 -8.68 -0.81
C GLY A 29 11.89 -9.54 -0.33
N VAL A 30 10.73 -8.96 0.00
CA VAL A 30 9.59 -9.72 0.52
C VAL A 30 8.84 -10.47 -0.58
N ALA A 31 8.70 -11.79 -0.42
CA ALA A 31 7.88 -12.62 -1.30
C ALA A 31 6.38 -12.29 -1.18
N PRO A 32 5.58 -12.37 -2.26
CA PRO A 32 4.14 -12.10 -2.20
C PRO A 32 3.37 -12.92 -1.17
N SER A 33 3.83 -14.14 -0.86
CA SER A 33 3.25 -15.01 0.18
C SER A 33 3.38 -14.44 1.59
N ARG A 34 4.38 -13.57 1.82
CA ARG A 34 4.64 -12.91 3.11
C ARG A 34 4.06 -11.50 3.21
N ALA A 35 3.35 -11.03 2.18
CA ALA A 35 2.84 -9.66 2.14
C ALA A 35 1.99 -9.26 3.35
N LYS A 36 1.22 -10.21 3.91
CA LYS A 36 0.36 -9.97 5.06
C LYS A 36 1.13 -9.62 6.34
N VAL A 37 2.31 -10.20 6.53
CA VAL A 37 3.08 -10.00 7.77
C VAL A 37 3.93 -8.74 7.73
N TYR A 38 4.14 -8.11 6.57
CA TYR A 38 4.83 -6.82 6.40
C TYR A 38 3.87 -5.64 6.27
N ARG A 39 2.76 -5.66 7.03
CA ARG A 39 1.80 -4.56 7.05
C ARG A 39 1.97 -3.71 8.32
N PRO A 40 2.17 -2.39 8.18
CA PRO A 40 2.20 -1.51 9.35
C PRO A 40 0.82 -1.40 10.00
N ASN A 41 0.82 -1.06 11.29
CA ASN A 41 -0.38 -0.70 12.03
C ASN A 41 -0.85 0.72 11.65
N THR A 42 -1.95 1.19 12.27
CA THR A 42 -2.52 2.52 12.02
C THR A 42 -1.62 3.69 12.42
N LYS A 43 -0.55 3.44 13.18
CA LYS A 43 0.48 4.42 13.57
C LYS A 43 1.70 4.41 12.66
N GLY A 44 1.74 3.53 11.65
CA GLY A 44 2.92 3.37 10.80
C GLY A 44 4.04 2.57 11.47
N GLU A 45 3.74 1.79 12.51
CA GLU A 45 4.69 0.91 13.20
C GLU A 45 4.51 -0.54 12.76
N TRP A 46 5.55 -1.35 12.92
CA TRP A 46 5.57 -2.76 12.56
C TRP A 46 6.33 -3.57 13.61
N ALA A 47 5.83 -4.76 13.93
CA ALA A 47 6.45 -5.66 14.90
C ALA A 47 7.39 -6.62 14.19
N CYS A 48 8.60 -6.80 14.72
CA CYS A 48 9.52 -7.87 14.30
C CYS A 48 8.80 -9.22 14.32
N LEU A 49 9.16 -10.13 13.43
CA LEU A 49 8.41 -11.38 13.26
C LEU A 49 8.55 -12.34 14.45
N ASP A 50 9.65 -12.22 15.20
CA ASP A 50 9.84 -12.89 16.49
C ASP A 50 9.08 -12.24 17.66
N GLY A 51 8.47 -11.07 17.46
CA GLY A 51 7.74 -10.31 18.48
C GLY A 51 8.63 -9.60 19.50
N SER A 52 9.94 -9.51 19.27
CA SER A 52 10.91 -8.91 20.20
C SER A 52 10.71 -7.42 20.44
N LYS A 53 10.43 -6.65 19.37
CA LYS A 53 10.16 -5.22 19.43
C LYS A 53 9.25 -4.74 18.29
N THR A 54 8.79 -3.50 18.43
CA THR A 54 8.05 -2.75 17.41
C THR A 54 8.90 -1.57 16.96
N ILE A 55 9.00 -1.35 15.65
CA ILE A 55 9.78 -0.29 15.00
C ILE A 55 8.90 0.55 14.06
N PRO A 56 9.32 1.77 13.68
CA PRO A 56 8.71 2.47 12.56
C PRO A 56 8.81 1.62 11.29
N PHE A 57 7.75 1.53 10.49
CA PHE A 57 7.79 0.74 9.25
C PHE A 57 8.75 1.31 8.20
N THR A 58 9.16 2.57 8.36
CA THR A 58 10.23 3.18 7.55
C THR A 58 11.61 2.58 7.80
N ALA A 59 11.79 1.86 8.90
CA ALA A 59 13.01 1.13 9.23
C ALA A 59 13.01 -0.30 8.67
N VAL A 60 12.00 -0.70 7.88
CA VAL A 60 12.03 -1.96 7.16
C VAL A 60 12.76 -1.75 5.84
N ASN A 61 13.82 -2.52 5.60
CA ASN A 61 14.66 -2.45 4.40
C ASN A 61 15.28 -1.04 4.27
N ASP A 62 15.90 -0.55 5.36
CA ASP A 62 16.62 0.72 5.44
C ASP A 62 18.14 0.56 5.57
N ASP A 63 18.63 -0.66 5.38
CA ASP A 63 20.04 -1.07 5.51
C ASP A 63 20.57 -1.02 6.96
N TYR A 64 19.69 -1.03 7.97
CA TYR A 64 20.05 -1.14 9.38
C TYR A 64 19.39 -2.34 10.04
N CYS A 65 20.16 -3.16 10.76
CA CYS A 65 19.61 -4.31 11.48
C CYS A 65 18.96 -3.88 12.79
N ASP A 66 17.67 -3.61 12.74
CA ASP A 66 16.85 -3.27 13.89
C ASP A 66 16.38 -4.51 14.64
N CYS A 67 15.78 -5.48 13.95
CA CYS A 67 15.20 -6.63 14.62
C CYS A 67 16.28 -7.68 14.96
N PRO A 68 16.27 -8.26 16.18
CA PRO A 68 17.15 -9.37 16.56
C PRO A 68 17.04 -10.60 15.65
N ASP A 69 15.88 -10.83 15.04
CA ASP A 69 15.62 -11.92 14.10
C ASP A 69 15.97 -11.57 12.64
N GLY A 70 16.41 -10.33 12.38
CA GLY A 70 16.74 -9.79 11.05
C GLY A 70 15.54 -9.68 10.11
N SER A 71 14.31 -9.79 10.63
CA SER A 71 13.12 -9.81 9.79
C SER A 71 12.78 -8.47 9.12
N ASP A 72 13.36 -7.38 9.59
CA ASP A 72 13.29 -6.03 9.04
C ASP A 72 14.11 -5.85 7.76
N GLU A 73 15.10 -6.70 7.49
CA GLU A 73 15.99 -6.65 6.32
C GLU A 73 15.80 -7.87 5.39
N PRO A 74 14.69 -7.93 4.63
CA PRO A 74 14.32 -9.04 3.74
C PRO A 74 15.10 -9.15 2.42
#